data_AF-A0A7R9ES28-F1
#
_entry.id   AF-A0A7R9ES28-F1
#
_cell.length_a   1.000
_cell.length_b   1.000
_cell.length_c   1.000
_cell.angle_alpha   90.00
_cell.angle_beta   90.00
_cell.angle_gamma   90.00
#
_symmetry.space_group_name_H-M   'P 1'
#
loop_
_entity.id
_entity.type
_entity.pdbx_description
1 polymer ?
#
loop_
_entity_poly.entity_id
_entity_poly.type
_entity_poly.pdbx_seq_one_letter_code
_entity_poly.pdbx_strand_id
1 'polypeptide(L)'
;MASPRFLAVFDFDNTITDRDTFYTVHEHLHTGKMPQEAENACVATGNYMPYERLVFNSMRDKGVTRAQIRCRSRVHPQRPGARRRPALPREQRR
;
A
#
# COMPACT_ATOMS: atom_id res chain seq x y z
N MET A 1 -11.93 -28.47 24.57
CA MET A 1 -12.49 -27.13 24.32
C MET A 1 -11.76 -26.53 23.14
N ALA A 2 -12.47 -26.10 22.09
CA ALA A 2 -11.85 -25.45 20.94
C ALA A 2 -11.50 -24.00 21.32
N SER A 3 -10.26 -23.58 21.10
CA SER A 3 -9.86 -22.18 21.33
C SER A 3 -10.71 -21.22 20.48
N PRO A 4 -11.05 -20.03 21.00
CA PRO A 4 -11.85 -19.06 20.27
C PRO A 4 -11.15 -18.64 18.97
N ARG A 5 -11.94 -18.54 17.89
CA ARG A 5 -11.45 -18.05 16.61
C ARG A 5 -11.36 -16.53 16.67
N PHE A 6 -10.14 -16.00 16.65
CA PHE A 6 -9.86 -14.57 16.57
C PHE A 6 -9.65 -14.13 15.12
N LEU A 7 -10.32 -13.04 14.70
CA LEU A 7 -10.11 -12.37 13.42
C LEU A 7 -9.39 -11.05 13.66
N ALA A 8 -8.20 -10.91 13.08
CA ALA A 8 -7.45 -9.67 13.06
C ALA A 8 -7.47 -9.07 11.66
N VAL A 9 -7.75 -7.77 11.55
CA VAL A 9 -7.62 -7.01 10.32
C VAL A 9 -6.46 -6.05 10.47
N PHE A 10 -5.54 -6.07 9.53
CA PHE A 10 -4.41 -5.15 9.47
C PHE A 10 -4.53 -4.33 8.21
N ASP A 11 -4.23 -3.05 8.33
CA ASP A 11 -3.88 -2.25 7.17
C ASP A 11 -2.64 -2.86 6.49
N PHE A 12 -2.50 -2.70 5.18
CA PHE A 12 -1.38 -3.28 4.45
C PHE A 12 -0.21 -2.30 4.41
N ASP A 13 -0.45 -1.11 3.86
CA ASP A 13 0.56 -0.08 3.68
C ASP A 13 0.98 0.51 5.03
N ASN A 14 2.28 0.76 5.21
CA ASN A 14 2.84 1.28 6.47
C ASN A 14 2.52 0.47 7.74
N THR A 15 2.00 -0.75 7.60
CA THR A 15 1.68 -1.65 8.72
C THR A 15 2.29 -3.03 8.48
N ILE A 16 1.91 -3.69 7.37
CA ILE A 16 2.56 -4.92 6.91
C ILE A 16 3.82 -4.59 6.11
N THR A 17 3.73 -3.59 5.23
CA THR A 17 4.87 -3.05 4.51
C THR A 17 5.54 -1.91 5.27
N ASP A 18 6.83 -1.72 5.05
CA ASP A 18 7.59 -0.64 5.69
C ASP A 18 7.21 0.74 5.16
N ARG A 19 6.76 0.78 3.90
CA ARG A 19 6.35 1.97 3.16
C ARG A 19 5.06 1.71 2.41
N ASP A 20 4.45 2.79 1.96
CA ASP A 20 3.35 2.75 1.03
C ASP A 20 3.79 2.16 -0.32
N THR A 21 3.12 1.07 -0.70
CA THR A 21 3.43 0.30 -1.91
C THR A 21 3.06 1.06 -3.17
N PHE A 22 1.98 1.84 -3.15
CA PHE A 22 1.54 2.65 -4.26
C PHE A 22 2.60 3.71 -4.62
N TYR A 23 3.08 4.47 -3.63
CA TYR A 23 4.15 5.45 -3.85
C TYR A 23 5.43 4.80 -4.34
N THR A 24 5.79 3.66 -3.77
CA THR A 24 7.02 2.94 -4.15
C THR A 24 6.95 2.45 -5.60
N VAL A 25 5.81 1.89 -6.05
CA VAL A 25 5.63 1.47 -7.45
C VAL A 25 5.66 2.68 -8.38
N HIS A 26 5.02 3.77 -7.99
CA HIS A 26 5.00 5.01 -8.76
C HIS A 26 6.41 5.61 -8.90
N GLU A 27 7.20 5.66 -7.83
CA GLU A 27 8.61 6.07 -7.86
C GLU A 27 9.45 5.25 -8.84
N HIS A 28 9.29 3.92 -8.84
CA HIS A 28 10.11 3.03 -9.66
C HIS A 28 9.76 3.03 -11.15
N LEU A 29 8.51 3.33 -11.49
CA LEU A 29 8.01 3.29 -12.87
C LEU A 29 7.80 4.69 -13.47
N HIS A 30 7.99 5.73 -12.66
CA HIS A 30 7.76 7.12 -13.01
C HIS A 30 8.76 8.05 -12.30
N THR A 31 8.29 9.19 -11.78
CA THR A 31 9.06 10.20 -11.07
C THR A 31 8.88 10.14 -9.55
N GLY A 32 7.85 9.41 -9.06
CA GLY A 32 7.45 9.43 -7.65
C GLY A 32 6.76 10.72 -7.19
N LYS A 33 6.90 11.80 -7.94
CA LYS A 33 6.29 13.09 -7.63
C LYS A 33 4.82 13.06 -8.00
N MET A 34 4.00 13.62 -7.12
CA MET A 34 2.58 13.78 -7.38
C MET A 34 2.36 14.69 -8.61
N PRO A 35 1.48 14.31 -9.56
CA PRO A 35 1.05 15.24 -10.60
C PRO A 35 0.49 16.51 -9.95
N GLN A 36 0.86 17.69 -10.46
CA GLN A 36 0.45 18.96 -9.85
C GLN A 36 -1.07 19.09 -9.71
N GLU A 37 -1.82 18.57 -10.67
CA GLU A 37 -3.28 18.54 -10.66
C GLU A 37 -3.84 17.72 -9.49
N ALA A 38 -3.16 16.63 -9.13
CA ALA A 38 -3.52 15.81 -8.00
C ALA A 38 -3.17 16.47 -6.66
N GLU A 39 -2.04 17.16 -6.59
CA GLU A 39 -1.64 17.96 -5.42
C GLU A 39 -2.68 19.03 -5.15
N ASN A 40 -3.03 19.79 -6.19
CA ASN A 40 -4.01 20.86 -6.11
C ASN A 40 -5.38 20.32 -5.70
N ALA A 41 -5.81 19.17 -6.25
CA ALA A 41 -7.08 18.53 -5.88
C ALA A 41 -7.09 18.03 -4.43
N CYS A 42 -5.99 17.44 -3.97
CA CYS A 42 -5.86 16.94 -2.60
C CYS A 42 -5.88 18.10 -1.59
N VAL A 43 -5.14 19.18 -1.87
CA VAL A 43 -5.13 20.38 -1.02
C VAL A 43 -6.51 21.04 -0.99
N ALA A 44 -7.19 21.15 -2.13
CA ALA A 44 -8.49 21.82 -2.23
C ALA A 44 -9.64 21.03 -1.58
N THR A 45 -9.57 19.69 -1.57
CA THR A 45 -10.72 18.84 -1.17
C THR A 45 -10.47 17.96 0.04
N GLY A 46 -9.22 17.84 0.50
CA GLY A 46 -8.82 16.87 1.51
C GLY A 46 -8.97 15.40 1.08
N ASN A 47 -9.38 15.15 -0.17
CA ASN A 47 -9.56 13.81 -0.70
C ASN A 47 -8.30 13.33 -1.42
N TYR A 48 -7.86 12.13 -1.03
CA TYR A 48 -6.74 11.42 -1.64
C TYR A 48 -7.13 10.60 -2.88
N MET A 49 -8.41 10.25 -3.05
CA MET A 49 -8.90 9.50 -4.23
C MET A 49 -8.59 10.12 -5.60
N PRO A 50 -8.56 11.46 -5.78
CA PRO A 50 -8.08 12.09 -7.00
C PRO A 50 -6.64 11.73 -7.35
N TYR A 51 -5.78 11.50 -6.35
CA TYR A 51 -4.35 11.21 -6.52
C TYR A 51 -4.11 9.88 -7.23
N GLU A 52 -4.69 8.78 -6.72
CA GLU A 52 -4.47 7.45 -7.29
C GLU A 52 -4.90 7.38 -8.75
N ARG A 53 -6.08 7.92 -9.05
CA ARG A 53 -6.63 7.92 -10.41
C ARG A 53 -5.75 8.71 -11.38
N LEU A 54 -5.29 9.89 -10.98
CA LEU A 54 -4.44 10.74 -11.81
C LEU A 54 -3.06 10.11 -12.06
N VAL A 55 -2.48 9.48 -11.04
CA VAL A 55 -1.22 8.74 -11.16
C VAL A 55 -1.38 7.52 -12.08
N PHE A 56 -2.46 6.74 -11.95
CA PHE A 56 -2.70 5.61 -12.85
C PHE A 56 -2.87 6.05 -14.30
N ASN A 57 -3.59 7.15 -14.54
CA ASN A 57 -3.71 7.73 -15.88
C ASN A 57 -2.35 8.18 -16.41
N SER A 58 -1.55 8.90 -15.61
CA SER A 58 -0.20 9.34 -15.99
C SER A 58 0.73 8.16 -16.32
N MET A 59 0.74 7.11 -15.49
CA MET A 59 1.50 5.90 -15.75
C MET A 59 1.04 5.22 -17.04
N ARG A 60 -0.28 5.10 -17.26
CA ARG A 60 -0.86 4.54 -18.49
C ARG A 60 -0.44 5.37 -19.72
N ASP A 61 -0.54 6.68 -19.66
CA ASP A 61 -0.25 7.58 -20.78
C ASP A 61 1.25 7.57 -21.14
N LYS A 62 2.13 7.24 -20.18
CA LYS A 62 3.56 6.97 -20.42
C LYS A 62 3.86 5.51 -20.83
N GLY A 63 2.84 4.69 -21.05
CA GLY A 63 3.00 3.31 -21.52
C GLY A 63 3.40 2.30 -20.44
N VAL A 64 3.25 2.63 -19.15
CA VAL A 64 3.49 1.66 -18.07
C VAL A 64 2.47 0.54 -18.14
N THR A 65 2.97 -0.68 -18.24
CA THR A 65 2.14 -1.89 -18.38
C THR A 65 1.77 -2.48 -17.03
N ARG A 66 0.67 -3.24 -17.00
CA ARG A 66 0.28 -4.06 -15.83
C ARG A 66 1.38 -5.04 -15.42
N ALA A 67 2.16 -5.56 -16.38
CA ALA A 67 3.26 -6.47 -16.10
C ALA A 67 4.39 -5.78 -15.31
N GLN A 68 4.72 -4.54 -15.66
CA GLN A 68 5.70 -3.73 -14.93
C GLN A 68 5.23 -3.40 -13.52
N ILE A 69 3.95 -3.00 -13.37
CA ILE A 69 3.34 -2.77 -12.05
C ILE A 69 3.44 -4.03 -11.20
N ARG A 70 2.96 -5.17 -11.72
CA ARG A 70 3.02 -6.46 -11.01
C ARG A 70 4.43 -6.86 -10.63
N CYS A 71 5.41 -6.61 -11.49
CA CYS A 71 6.81 -6.89 -11.22
C CYS A 71 7.30 -6.07 -10.01
N ARG A 72 7.02 -4.75 -9.98
CA ARG A 72 7.44 -3.87 -8.89
C ARG A 72 6.68 -4.12 -7.59
N SER A 73 5.39 -4.43 -7.65
CA SER A 73 4.58 -4.76 -6.47
C SER A 73 5.05 -5.99 -5.69
N ARG A 74 5.89 -6.84 -6.28
CA ARG A 74 6.42 -8.05 -5.63
C ARG A 74 7.62 -7.79 -4.72
N VAL A 75 8.20 -6.60 -4.78
CA VAL A 75 9.52 -6.32 -4.18
C VAL A 75 9.42 -5.41 -2.95
N HIS A 76 8.23 -5.28 -2.34
CA HIS A 76 8.07 -4.41 -1.18
C HIS A 76 8.62 -5.06 0.10
N PRO A 77 9.54 -4.38 0.81
CA PRO A 77 10.00 -4.84 2.10
C PRO A 77 8.81 -4.90 3.07
N GLN A 78 8.77 -5.96 3.87
CA GLN A 78 7.79 -6.07 4.94
C GLN A 78 8.41 -5.58 6.25
N ARG A 79 7.59 -5.01 7.13
CA ARG A 79 8.04 -4.63 8.47
C ARG A 79 8.54 -5.85 9.23
N PRO A 80 9.58 -5.70 10.07
CA PRO A 80 10.06 -6.78 10.93
C PRO A 80 8.90 -7.39 11.73
N GLY A 81 8.74 -8.71 11.64
CA GLY A 81 7.69 -9.44 12.35
C GLY A 81 6.37 -9.60 11.60
N ALA A 82 6.15 -8.95 10.45
CA ALA A 82 4.91 -9.09 9.68
C ALA A 82 4.61 -10.53 9.21
N ARG A 83 5.65 -11.36 9.06
CA ARG A 83 5.51 -12.80 8.73
C ARG A 83 5.37 -13.69 9.96
N ARG A 84 5.52 -13.16 11.17
CA ARG A 84 5.39 -13.93 12.40
C ARG A 84 3.91 -14.07 12.73
N ARG A 85 3.48 -15.27 13.12
CA ARG A 85 2.15 -15.43 13.71
C ARG A 85 2.08 -14.53 14.95
N PRO A 86 1.03 -13.71 15.11
CA PRO A 86 0.85 -12.95 16.33
C PRO A 86 0.77 -13.94 17.50
N ALA A 87 1.65 -13.74 18.47
CA ALA A 87 1.55 -14.46 19.72
C ALA A 87 0.34 -13.88 20.46
N LEU A 88 -0.78 -14.60 20.44
CA LEU A 88 -1.92 -14.21 21.26
C LEU A 88 -1.45 -14.09 22.72
N PRO A 89 -1.76 -12.97 23.42
CA PRO A 89 -1.51 -12.81 24.84
C PRO A 89 -2.04 -14.04 25.59
N ARG A 90 -1.33 -14.52 26.63
CA ARG A 90 -1.71 -15.73 27.38
C ARG A 90 -3.17 -15.71 27.84
N GLU A 91 -3.69 -14.52 28.13
CA GLU A 91 -5.06 -14.25 28.56
C GLU A 91 -6.12 -14.51 27.46
N GLN A 92 -5.75 -14.37 26.19
CA GLN A 92 -6.62 -14.60 25.02
C GLN A 92 -6.51 -16.02 24.46
N ARG A 93 -5.75 -16.92 25.13
CA ARG A 93 -5.58 -18.33 24.73
C ARG A 93 -6.64 -19.28 25.30
N ARG A 94 -7.63 -18.77 26.03
CA ARG A 94 -8.68 -19.55 26.67
C ARG A 94 -9.87 -19.74 25.75
#